data_AF-A0A9W6YVG9-F1
#
_entry.id   AF-A0A9W6YVG9-F1
#
_cell.length_a   1.000
_cell.length_b   1.000
_cell.length_c   1.000
_cell.angle_alpha   90.00
_cell.angle_beta   90.00
_cell.angle_gamma   90.00
#
_symmetry.space_group_name_H-M   'P 1'
#
loop_
_entity.id
_entity.type
_entity.pdbx_description
1 polymer ?
#
loop_
_entity_poly.entity_id
_entity_poly.type
_entity_poly.pdbx_seq_one_letter_code
_entity_poly.pdbx_strand_id
1 'polypeptide(L)'
;MMPKKVAEQVKQGIEEHAVIDHKVFGKVYAYEVDGYGGLNFMDDANIPSLLSLPDMGFTDRDDPIYQNTRKMVMSNKGNPYYLEGRFFKGIGGPHVGILNAWPMSLLVAIRTSDDDAEITEYLDLVKKTTAGLGLLHESINVHSSRHAYTRPWFSWCNSEFGKTILDLAQRKPHLIFKEKYDSVPYEFKPGA
;
A
#
# COMPACT_ATOMS: atom_id res chain seq x y z
N MET A 1 7.83 14.98 -21.47
CA MET A 1 7.27 15.81 -20.38
C MET A 1 5.85 16.15 -20.78
N MET A 2 4.82 15.73 -20.03
CA MET A 2 3.45 16.18 -20.31
C MET A 2 3.39 17.71 -20.17
N PRO A 3 2.68 18.43 -21.05
CA PRO A 3 2.45 19.85 -20.87
C PRO A 3 1.72 20.09 -19.55
N LYS A 4 2.12 21.10 -18.76
CA LYS A 4 1.49 21.44 -17.45
C LYS A 4 -0.04 21.49 -17.54
N LYS A 5 -0.55 22.07 -18.62
CA LYS A 5 -1.99 22.16 -18.93
C LYS A 5 -2.69 20.79 -18.97
N VAL A 6 -2.04 19.76 -19.53
CA VAL A 6 -2.62 18.41 -19.59
C VAL A 6 -2.69 17.79 -18.20
N ALA A 7 -1.64 17.97 -17.38
CA ALA A 7 -1.63 17.46 -16.01
C ALA A 7 -2.72 18.12 -15.14
N GLU A 8 -2.91 19.44 -15.28
CA GLU A 8 -3.98 20.19 -14.60
C GLU A 8 -5.37 19.69 -15.02
N GLN A 9 -5.60 19.48 -16.32
CA GLN A 9 -6.87 18.97 -16.83
C GLN A 9 -7.16 17.55 -16.35
N VAL A 10 -6.14 16.68 -16.30
CA VAL A 10 -6.29 15.32 -15.76
C VAL A 10 -6.60 15.36 -14.27
N LYS A 11 -5.91 16.21 -13.50
CA LYS A 11 -6.20 16.36 -12.06
C LYS A 11 -7.62 16.85 -11.83
N GLN A 12 -8.08 17.86 -12.57
CA GLN A 12 -9.45 18.33 -12.50
C GLN A 12 -10.45 17.23 -12.85
N GLY A 13 -10.18 16.45 -13.90
CA GLY A 13 -11.03 15.30 -14.26
C GLY A 13 -11.11 14.24 -13.16
N ILE A 14 -10.02 13.97 -12.43
CA ILE A 14 -10.03 13.08 -11.27
C ILE A 14 -10.89 13.66 -10.14
N GLU A 15 -10.73 14.95 -9.82
CA GLU A 15 -11.52 15.62 -8.78
C GLU A 15 -13.02 15.63 -9.10
N GLU A 16 -13.38 15.82 -10.38
CA GLU A 16 -14.78 15.88 -10.83
C GLU A 16 -15.44 14.50 -10.98
N HIS A 17 -14.69 13.48 -11.42
CA HIS A 17 -15.27 12.20 -11.83
C HIS A 17 -14.86 11.00 -10.98
N ALA A 18 -13.74 11.04 -10.27
CA ALA A 18 -13.24 9.91 -9.49
C ALA A 18 -13.46 10.07 -7.97
N VAL A 19 -13.81 11.26 -7.49
CA VAL A 19 -14.20 11.48 -6.08
C VAL A 19 -15.70 11.24 -5.92
N ILE A 20 -16.06 10.14 -5.24
CA ILE A 20 -17.45 9.70 -5.11
C ILE A 20 -17.89 9.69 -3.65
N ASP A 21 -19.14 10.09 -3.39
CA ASP A 21 -19.79 9.93 -2.10
C ASP A 21 -20.18 8.46 -1.86
N HIS A 22 -19.30 7.71 -1.19
CA HIS A 22 -19.54 6.31 -0.82
C HIS A 22 -20.43 6.22 0.43
N LYS A 23 -21.46 5.36 0.37
CA LYS A 23 -22.51 5.24 1.40
C LYS A 23 -22.00 4.94 2.82
N VAL A 24 -20.86 4.26 2.93
CA VAL A 24 -20.28 3.82 4.21
C VAL A 24 -19.05 4.63 4.62
N PHE A 25 -18.26 5.10 3.65
CA PHE A 25 -16.91 5.63 3.89
C PHE A 25 -16.83 7.14 3.65
N GLY A 26 -17.90 7.79 3.20
CA GLY A 26 -17.88 9.22 2.84
C GLY A 26 -17.25 9.44 1.47
N LYS A 27 -16.65 10.61 1.24
CA LYS A 27 -15.95 10.91 -0.01
C LYS A 27 -14.70 10.04 -0.13
N VAL A 28 -14.60 9.28 -1.22
CA VAL A 28 -13.48 8.38 -1.54
C VAL A 28 -13.09 8.51 -3.01
N TYR A 29 -11.88 8.09 -3.36
CA TYR A 29 -11.51 7.83 -4.75
C TYR A 29 -12.08 6.48 -5.21
N ALA A 30 -12.73 6.45 -6.37
CA ALA A 30 -13.02 5.21 -7.08
C ALA A 30 -11.75 4.68 -7.78
N TYR A 31 -11.62 3.36 -7.86
CA TYR A 31 -10.46 2.72 -8.50
C TYR A 31 -10.49 2.94 -10.02
N GLU A 32 -11.65 2.72 -10.63
CA GLU A 32 -11.91 2.97 -12.04
C GLU A 32 -13.25 3.67 -12.20
N VAL A 33 -13.32 4.57 -13.18
CA VAL A 33 -14.53 5.25 -13.64
C VAL A 33 -14.57 5.26 -15.16
N ASP A 34 -15.76 5.13 -15.73
CA ASP A 34 -15.93 5.08 -17.19
C ASP A 34 -16.38 6.43 -17.80
N GLY A 35 -16.72 7.42 -16.98
CA GLY A 35 -17.27 8.71 -17.40
C GLY A 35 -18.76 8.70 -17.78
N TYR A 36 -19.41 7.54 -17.74
CA TYR A 36 -20.84 7.32 -18.00
C TYR A 36 -21.63 6.93 -16.75
N GLY A 37 -20.98 6.87 -15.60
CA GLY A 37 -21.56 6.56 -14.29
C GLY A 37 -21.21 5.18 -13.75
N GLY A 38 -20.43 4.39 -14.49
CA GLY A 38 -19.82 3.16 -14.00
C GLY A 38 -18.68 3.47 -13.03
N LEU A 39 -18.72 2.80 -11.87
CA LEU A 39 -17.80 3.01 -10.76
C LEU A 39 -17.30 1.65 -10.24
N ASN A 40 -16.00 1.51 -10.06
CA ASN A 40 -15.39 0.36 -9.42
C ASN A 40 -14.79 0.76 -8.06
N PHE A 41 -15.31 0.20 -6.97
CA PHE A 41 -14.78 0.39 -5.62
C PHE A 41 -13.96 -0.83 -5.22
N MET A 42 -12.65 -0.71 -5.36
CA MET A 42 -11.66 -1.71 -4.97
C MET A 42 -10.30 -1.05 -4.79
N ASP A 43 -9.27 -1.85 -4.55
CA ASP A 43 -7.89 -1.48 -4.84
C ASP A 43 -7.12 -2.74 -5.20
N ASP A 44 -6.02 -2.58 -5.91
CA ASP A 44 -5.08 -3.64 -6.27
C ASP A 44 -3.73 -3.40 -5.57
N ALA A 45 -2.99 -4.48 -5.30
CA ALA A 45 -1.72 -4.38 -4.61
C ALA A 45 -0.57 -3.79 -5.46
N ASN A 46 -0.71 -3.78 -6.79
CA ASN A 46 0.28 -3.18 -7.68
C ASN A 46 0.29 -1.65 -7.57
N ILE A 47 1.48 -1.05 -7.55
CA ILE A 47 1.64 0.40 -7.61
C ILE A 47 1.70 0.81 -9.10
N PRO A 48 0.92 1.80 -9.57
CA PRO A 48 0.05 2.71 -8.81
C PRO A 48 -1.28 2.09 -8.34
N SER A 49 -1.60 2.31 -7.07
CA SER A 49 -2.85 1.95 -6.39
C SER A 49 -3.46 3.15 -5.64
N LEU A 50 -4.73 3.07 -5.24
CA LEU A 50 -5.36 4.11 -4.42
C LEU A 50 -4.64 4.27 -3.08
N LEU A 51 -4.20 3.17 -2.48
CA LEU A 51 -3.42 3.20 -1.24
C LEU A 51 -2.09 3.96 -1.40
N SER A 52 -1.49 3.92 -2.59
CA SER A 52 -0.19 4.53 -2.91
C SER A 52 -0.22 6.02 -3.28
N LEU A 53 -1.40 6.65 -3.36
CA LEU A 53 -1.52 8.05 -3.82
C LEU A 53 -0.59 9.04 -3.09
N PRO A 54 -0.43 8.98 -1.75
CA PRO A 54 0.53 9.84 -1.06
C PRO A 54 1.99 9.45 -1.30
N ASP A 55 2.29 8.16 -1.40
CA ASP A 55 3.65 7.66 -1.71
C ASP A 55 4.13 8.10 -3.10
N MET A 56 3.19 8.40 -4.01
CA MET A 56 3.42 8.95 -5.34
C MET A 56 3.40 10.49 -5.39
N GLY A 57 3.07 11.16 -4.29
CA GLY A 57 2.95 12.63 -4.22
C GLY A 57 1.72 13.20 -4.92
N PHE A 58 0.65 12.41 -5.09
CA PHE A 58 -0.61 12.90 -5.69
C PHE A 58 -1.45 13.72 -4.70
N THR A 59 -1.50 13.28 -3.44
CA THR A 59 -2.24 13.92 -2.35
C THR A 59 -1.48 13.74 -1.05
N ASP A 60 -1.80 14.52 -0.02
CA ASP A 60 -1.18 14.40 1.29
C ASP A 60 -1.72 13.17 2.04
N ARG A 61 -0.90 12.62 2.95
CA ARG A 61 -1.30 11.45 3.73
C ARG A 61 -2.49 11.74 4.65
N ASP A 62 -2.62 12.98 5.14
CA ASP A 62 -3.69 13.41 6.03
C ASP A 62 -4.93 13.94 5.28
N ASP A 63 -4.91 13.94 3.93
CA ASP A 63 -6.07 14.32 3.14
C ASP A 63 -7.31 13.48 3.53
N PRO A 64 -8.46 14.11 3.84
CA PRO A 64 -9.61 13.40 4.35
C PRO A 64 -10.23 12.43 3.34
N ILE A 65 -10.16 12.72 2.03
CA ILE A 65 -10.64 11.84 0.97
C ILE A 65 -9.72 10.62 0.88
N TYR A 66 -8.41 10.82 0.94
CA TYR A 66 -7.44 9.73 1.00
C TYR A 66 -7.65 8.87 2.25
N GLN A 67 -7.83 9.46 3.44
CA GLN A 67 -8.04 8.70 4.67
C GLN A 67 -9.33 7.87 4.65
N ASN A 68 -10.40 8.40 4.06
CA ASN A 68 -11.62 7.63 3.81
C ASN A 68 -11.38 6.48 2.81
N THR A 69 -10.63 6.77 1.73
CA THR A 69 -10.26 5.78 0.71
C THR A 69 -9.39 4.68 1.32
N ARG A 70 -8.38 5.01 2.13
CA ARG A 70 -7.53 4.08 2.87
C ARG A 70 -8.38 3.13 3.73
N LYS A 71 -9.32 3.68 4.51
CA LYS A 71 -10.24 2.88 5.36
C LYS A 71 -11.11 1.94 4.53
N MET A 72 -11.56 2.38 3.35
CA MET A 72 -12.33 1.57 2.42
C MET A 72 -11.48 0.43 1.86
N VAL A 73 -10.29 0.72 1.34
CA VAL A 73 -9.48 -0.24 0.59
C VAL A 73 -8.75 -1.26 1.47
N MET A 74 -8.50 -0.91 2.73
CA MET A 74 -7.91 -1.76 3.77
C MET A 74 -8.96 -2.53 4.58
N SER A 75 -10.15 -2.78 4.01
CA SER A 75 -11.26 -3.44 4.69
C SER A 75 -12.02 -4.39 3.78
N ASN A 76 -12.40 -5.57 4.31
CA ASN A 76 -13.27 -6.54 3.64
C ASN A 76 -14.66 -5.95 3.28
N LYS A 77 -15.06 -4.83 3.90
CA LYS A 77 -16.33 -4.15 3.61
C LYS A 77 -16.24 -3.21 2.40
N GLY A 78 -15.06 -2.75 2.05
CA GLY A 78 -14.85 -1.72 1.02
C GLY A 78 -14.04 -2.19 -0.19
N ASN A 79 -13.21 -3.22 -0.03
CA ASN A 79 -12.42 -3.77 -1.11
C ASN A 79 -12.61 -5.29 -1.20
N PRO A 80 -13.13 -5.83 -2.32
CA PRO A 80 -13.28 -7.27 -2.52
C PRO A 80 -11.94 -8.04 -2.55
N TYR A 81 -10.82 -7.32 -2.72
CA TYR A 81 -9.47 -7.88 -2.73
C TYR A 81 -8.67 -7.59 -1.47
N TYR A 82 -9.27 -6.97 -0.45
CA TYR A 82 -8.67 -7.03 0.89
C TYR A 82 -8.93 -8.43 1.44
N LEU A 83 -7.87 -9.14 1.82
CA LEU A 83 -7.92 -10.51 2.28
C LEU A 83 -7.31 -10.60 3.67
N GLU A 84 -7.99 -11.31 4.56
CA GLU A 84 -7.55 -11.51 5.94
C GLU A 84 -7.69 -12.98 6.32
N GLY A 85 -6.58 -13.57 6.73
CA GLY A 85 -6.53 -14.95 7.18
C GLY A 85 -5.61 -15.11 8.38
N ARG A 86 -5.48 -16.36 8.84
CA ARG A 86 -4.74 -16.67 10.07
C ARG A 86 -3.25 -16.34 9.98
N PHE A 87 -2.67 -16.37 8.78
CA PHE A 87 -1.21 -16.27 8.61
C PHE A 87 -0.77 -14.97 7.95
N PHE A 88 -1.66 -14.27 7.26
CA PHE A 88 -1.36 -13.01 6.60
C PHE A 88 -2.62 -12.20 6.33
N LYS A 89 -2.46 -10.91 6.03
CA LYS A 89 -3.53 -10.03 5.56
C LYS A 89 -2.97 -8.99 4.60
N GLY A 90 -3.84 -8.37 3.82
CA GLY A 90 -3.47 -7.29 2.91
C GLY A 90 -4.32 -7.29 1.65
N ILE A 91 -3.99 -6.40 0.72
CA ILE A 91 -4.65 -6.32 -0.57
C ILE A 91 -4.00 -7.33 -1.53
N GLY A 92 -4.82 -8.05 -2.26
CA GLY A 92 -4.43 -8.90 -3.37
C GLY A 92 -4.80 -8.26 -4.71
N GLY A 93 -5.51 -9.01 -5.53
CA GLY A 93 -6.00 -8.56 -6.83
C GLY A 93 -6.56 -9.73 -7.64
N PRO A 94 -7.23 -9.45 -8.76
CA PRO A 94 -7.75 -10.49 -9.64
C PRO A 94 -6.65 -11.34 -10.29
N HIS A 95 -5.41 -10.86 -10.33
CA HIS A 95 -4.29 -11.52 -11.03
C HIS A 95 -3.94 -12.92 -10.49
N VAL A 96 -3.88 -13.08 -9.16
CA VAL A 96 -3.53 -14.36 -8.51
C VAL A 96 -4.77 -15.05 -7.92
N GLY A 97 -5.80 -14.26 -7.56
CA GLY A 97 -7.07 -14.75 -7.04
C GLY A 97 -7.30 -14.46 -5.56
N ILE A 98 -8.47 -14.86 -5.09
CA ILE A 98 -9.11 -14.36 -3.85
C ILE A 98 -8.60 -14.96 -2.54
N LEU A 99 -7.47 -15.69 -2.55
CA LEU A 99 -6.86 -16.25 -1.34
C LEU A 99 -5.46 -15.71 -1.08
N ASN A 100 -4.89 -14.95 -2.02
CA ASN A 100 -3.51 -14.50 -1.97
C ASN A 100 -3.43 -12.97 -1.86
N ALA A 101 -2.97 -12.49 -0.71
CA ALA A 101 -2.63 -11.09 -0.51
C ALA A 101 -1.16 -10.84 -0.83
N TRP A 102 -0.83 -9.64 -1.27
CA TRP A 102 0.51 -9.31 -1.75
C TRP A 102 1.26 -8.51 -0.68
N PRO A 103 2.51 -8.90 -0.33
CA PRO A 103 3.32 -8.14 0.60
C PRO A 103 3.47 -6.66 0.21
N MET A 104 3.46 -6.38 -1.10
CA MET A 104 3.48 -5.03 -1.67
C MET A 104 2.45 -4.09 -1.03
N SER A 105 1.21 -4.56 -0.83
CA SER A 105 0.14 -3.75 -0.25
C SER A 105 0.47 -3.27 1.17
N LEU A 106 1.05 -4.15 2.01
CA LEU A 106 1.46 -3.80 3.36
C LEU A 106 2.67 -2.85 3.37
N LEU A 107 3.59 -2.99 2.41
CA LEU A 107 4.73 -2.07 2.27
C LEU A 107 4.27 -0.65 1.95
N VAL A 108 3.31 -0.51 1.05
CA VAL A 108 2.67 0.79 0.75
C VAL A 108 1.90 1.28 1.97
N ALA A 109 1.14 0.41 2.64
CA ALA A 109 0.38 0.77 3.84
C ALA A 109 1.28 1.33 4.95
N ILE A 110 2.48 0.76 5.15
CA ILE A 110 3.50 1.26 6.08
C ILE A 110 3.96 2.67 5.69
N ARG A 111 4.35 2.89 4.42
CA ARG A 111 4.85 4.19 3.95
C ARG A 111 3.78 5.28 3.95
N THR A 112 2.53 4.89 4.07
CA THR A 112 1.37 5.79 4.09
C THR A 112 0.64 5.82 5.44
N SER A 113 1.30 5.34 6.51
CA SER A 113 0.80 5.40 7.88
C SER A 113 1.69 6.23 8.80
N ASP A 114 1.08 6.76 9.85
CA ASP A 114 1.75 7.32 11.02
C ASP A 114 1.48 6.55 12.32
N ASP A 115 0.69 5.47 12.28
CA ASP A 115 0.42 4.60 13.42
C ASP A 115 1.55 3.56 13.57
N ASP A 116 2.34 3.73 14.63
CA ASP A 116 3.47 2.84 14.95
C ASP A 116 3.05 1.39 15.18
N ALA A 117 1.85 1.15 15.72
CA ALA A 117 1.35 -0.20 15.97
C ALA A 117 0.99 -0.90 14.66
N GLU A 118 0.29 -0.19 13.76
CA GLU A 118 -0.02 -0.66 12.40
C GLU A 118 1.26 -0.97 11.62
N ILE A 119 2.22 -0.04 11.63
CA ILE A 119 3.50 -0.19 10.93
C ILE A 119 4.26 -1.42 11.44
N THR A 120 4.35 -1.58 12.76
CA THR A 120 5.07 -2.69 13.37
C THR A 120 4.41 -4.02 13.06
N GLU A 121 3.07 -4.09 13.13
CA GLU A 121 2.31 -5.28 12.76
C GLU A 121 2.60 -5.69 11.31
N TYR A 122 2.52 -4.74 10.38
CA TYR A 122 2.69 -5.01 8.95
C TYR A 122 4.12 -5.41 8.60
N LEU A 123 5.10 -4.76 9.21
CA LEU A 123 6.51 -5.12 9.03
C LEU A 123 6.79 -6.54 9.51
N ASP A 124 6.23 -6.92 10.66
CA ASP A 124 6.35 -8.28 11.20
C ASP A 124 5.65 -9.33 10.35
N LEU A 125 4.46 -9.03 9.82
CA LEU A 125 3.76 -9.91 8.88
C LEU A 125 4.60 -10.17 7.64
N VAL A 126 5.16 -9.11 7.02
CA VAL A 126 6.02 -9.24 5.82
C VAL A 126 7.27 -10.08 6.12
N LYS A 127 7.94 -9.86 7.26
CA LYS A 127 9.14 -10.62 7.64
C LYS A 127 8.86 -12.10 7.87
N LYS A 128 7.69 -12.45 8.41
CA LYS A 128 7.29 -13.83 8.74
C LYS A 128 6.87 -14.66 7.51
N THR A 129 6.65 -14.03 6.36
CA THR A 129 6.14 -14.71 5.15
C THR A 129 7.19 -14.95 4.07
N THR A 130 8.49 -14.84 4.39
CA THR A 130 9.62 -15.04 3.45
C THR A 130 9.96 -16.51 3.14
N ALA A 131 9.22 -17.46 3.71
CA ALA A 131 9.48 -18.90 3.58
C ALA A 131 10.93 -19.33 3.91
N GLY A 132 11.62 -18.58 4.77
CA GLY A 132 13.02 -18.83 5.14
C GLY A 132 14.05 -18.38 4.08
N LEU A 133 13.62 -17.81 2.96
CA LEU A 133 14.52 -17.36 1.88
C LEU A 133 15.11 -15.98 2.14
N GLY A 134 14.54 -15.20 3.07
CA GLY A 134 14.93 -13.80 3.30
C GLY A 134 14.59 -12.86 2.13
N LEU A 135 13.73 -13.31 1.21
CA LEU A 135 13.26 -12.59 0.04
C LEU A 135 11.75 -12.44 0.10
N LEU A 136 11.23 -11.38 -0.50
CA LEU A 136 9.79 -11.18 -0.64
C LEU A 136 9.24 -11.87 -1.90
N HIS A 137 8.04 -12.39 -1.72
CA HIS A 137 7.22 -13.02 -2.74
C HIS A 137 6.26 -12.02 -3.37
N GLU A 138 5.64 -12.43 -4.49
CA GLU A 138 4.57 -11.65 -5.10
C GLU A 138 3.30 -11.70 -4.27
N SER A 139 2.89 -12.90 -3.85
CA SER A 139 1.69 -13.07 -3.06
C SER A 139 1.82 -14.21 -2.05
N ILE A 140 1.03 -14.16 -0.99
CA ILE A 140 1.00 -15.10 0.12
C ILE A 140 -0.44 -15.56 0.34
N ASN A 141 -0.67 -16.87 0.40
CA ASN A 141 -1.98 -17.41 0.76
C ASN A 141 -2.28 -17.13 2.24
N VAL A 142 -3.32 -16.35 2.51
CA VAL A 142 -3.62 -15.84 3.87
C VAL A 142 -4.04 -16.94 4.86
N HIS A 143 -4.43 -18.12 4.37
CA HIS A 143 -4.89 -19.25 5.18
C HIS A 143 -3.90 -20.42 5.27
N SER A 144 -2.74 -20.34 4.62
CA SER A 144 -1.78 -21.45 4.57
C SER A 144 -0.65 -21.31 5.58
N SER A 145 -0.43 -22.36 6.39
CA SER A 145 0.76 -22.50 7.24
C SER A 145 2.00 -23.03 6.50
N ARG A 146 1.85 -23.49 5.24
CA ARG A 146 2.89 -24.24 4.51
C ARG A 146 3.71 -23.39 3.55
N HIS A 147 3.86 -22.09 3.83
CA HIS A 147 4.53 -21.15 2.94
C HIS A 147 3.99 -21.25 1.49
N ALA A 148 2.67 -21.13 1.32
CA ALA A 148 2.09 -21.06 -0.02
C ALA A 148 2.19 -19.62 -0.54
N TYR A 149 3.04 -19.42 -1.55
CA TYR A 149 3.33 -18.12 -2.16
C TYR A 149 3.50 -18.23 -3.67
N THR A 150 3.42 -17.10 -4.37
CA THR A 150 3.81 -16.98 -5.79
C THR A 150 5.12 -16.22 -5.94
N ARG A 151 5.91 -16.61 -6.93
CA ARG A 151 7.24 -16.04 -7.27
C ARG A 151 8.24 -16.07 -6.09
N PRO A 152 9.16 -17.05 -6.04
CA PRO A 152 10.13 -17.16 -4.94
C PRO A 152 11.10 -15.97 -4.87
N TRP A 153 11.31 -15.27 -5.98
CA TRP A 153 12.13 -14.06 -6.06
C TRP A 153 11.42 -13.01 -6.90
N PHE A 154 10.97 -11.94 -6.25
CA PHE A 154 10.34 -10.82 -6.92
C PHE A 154 11.09 -9.52 -6.64
N SER A 155 12.00 -9.16 -7.55
CA SER A 155 12.90 -8.02 -7.42
C SER A 155 12.19 -6.70 -7.11
N TRP A 156 11.03 -6.44 -7.74
CA TRP A 156 10.27 -5.23 -7.47
C TRP A 156 9.80 -5.16 -6.01
N CYS A 157 9.17 -6.22 -5.49
CA CYS A 157 8.75 -6.28 -4.09
C CYS A 157 9.92 -6.14 -3.11
N ASN A 158 11.08 -6.74 -3.44
CA ASN A 158 12.31 -6.58 -2.65
C ASN A 158 12.81 -5.12 -2.65
N SER A 159 12.79 -4.43 -3.79
CA SER A 159 13.15 -3.02 -3.88
C SER A 159 12.19 -2.14 -3.08
N GLU A 160 10.90 -2.44 -3.12
CA GLU A 160 9.86 -1.73 -2.35
C GLU A 160 10.03 -1.94 -0.85
N PHE A 161 10.48 -3.12 -0.42
CA PHE A 161 10.88 -3.34 0.97
C PHE A 161 12.07 -2.48 1.36
N GLY A 162 13.09 -2.41 0.51
CA GLY A 162 14.23 -1.51 0.69
C GLY A 162 13.78 -0.06 0.83
N LYS A 163 12.89 0.42 -0.07
CA LYS A 163 12.27 1.75 0.01
C LYS A 163 11.54 1.96 1.33
N THR A 164 10.78 0.97 1.81
CA THR A 164 10.07 1.06 3.09
C THR A 164 11.01 1.14 4.30
N ILE A 165 12.08 0.34 4.34
CA ILE A 165 13.07 0.42 5.43
C ILE A 165 13.77 1.78 5.43
N LEU A 166 14.09 2.29 4.24
CA LEU A 166 14.67 3.62 4.08
C LEU A 166 13.72 4.73 4.56
N ASP A 167 12.45 4.70 4.17
CA ASP A 167 11.42 5.62 4.65
C ASP A 167 11.30 5.61 6.19
N LEU A 168 11.23 4.42 6.79
CA LEU A 168 11.17 4.27 8.25
C LEU A 168 12.44 4.77 8.93
N ALA A 169 13.62 4.50 8.37
CA ALA A 169 14.88 5.00 8.91
C ALA A 169 14.90 6.53 9.02
N GLN A 170 14.25 7.23 8.09
CA GLN A 170 14.13 8.68 8.14
C GLN A 170 13.04 9.17 9.09
N ARG A 171 11.83 8.63 8.98
CA ARG A 171 10.65 9.19 9.68
C ARG A 171 10.43 8.61 11.08
N LYS A 172 10.71 7.32 11.25
CA LYS A 172 10.38 6.53 12.44
C LYS A 172 11.51 5.54 12.78
N PRO A 173 12.77 6.02 12.98
CA PRO A 173 13.93 5.16 13.23
C PRO A 173 13.76 4.21 14.42
N HIS A 174 12.96 4.60 15.43
CA HIS A 174 12.65 3.80 16.60
C HIS A 174 11.89 2.51 16.36
N LEU A 175 11.30 2.35 15.17
CA LEU A 175 10.63 1.11 14.80
C LEU A 175 11.60 0.04 14.26
N ILE A 176 12.81 0.42 13.83
CA ILE A 176 13.71 -0.48 13.11
C ILE A 176 15.16 -0.49 13.64
N PHE A 177 15.56 0.52 14.41
CA PHE A 177 16.89 0.60 15.00
C PHE A 177 16.90 0.24 16.48
N LYS A 178 18.08 -0.12 16.98
CA LYS A 178 18.32 -0.35 18.41
C LYS A 178 18.27 0.99 19.15
N GLU A 179 17.96 0.97 20.44
CA GLU A 179 17.87 2.16 21.33
C GLU A 179 19.02 3.17 21.16
N LYS A 180 20.25 2.70 20.91
CA LYS A 180 21.39 3.62 20.69
C LYS A 180 21.31 4.46 19.40
N TYR A 181 20.42 4.13 18.48
CA TYR A 181 20.29 4.73 17.14
C TYR A 181 18.83 5.06 16.77
N ASP A 182 17.89 4.94 17.71
CA ASP A 182 16.45 5.08 17.45
C ASP A 182 15.96 6.53 17.42
N SER A 183 16.73 7.45 18.00
CA SER A 183 16.36 8.86 18.19
C SER A 183 16.92 9.78 17.12
N VAL A 184 17.75 9.26 16.20
CA VAL A 184 18.38 10.03 15.12
C VAL A 184 17.86 9.55 13.77
N PRO A 185 17.07 10.37 13.06
CA PRO A 185 16.70 10.13 11.67
C PRO A 185 17.90 9.80 10.79
N TYR A 186 17.75 8.80 9.92
CA TYR A 186 18.76 8.51 8.91
C TYR A 186 18.74 9.60 7.83
N GLU A 187 19.87 10.30 7.66
CA GLU A 187 20.04 11.30 6.62
C GLU A 187 20.67 10.70 5.36
N PHE A 188 20.00 10.85 4.22
CA PHE A 188 20.61 10.56 2.92
C PHE A 188 21.67 11.60 2.61
N LYS A 189 22.93 11.19 2.54
CA LYS A 189 23.97 12.03 1.92
C LYS A 189 23.81 11.93 0.40
N PRO A 190 23.52 13.03 -0.32
CA PRO A 190 23.49 12.99 -1.77
C PRO A 190 24.90 12.68 -2.30
N GLY A 191 25.05 11.58 -3.07
CA GLY A 191 26.28 11.27 -3.80
C GLY A 191 27.17 10.14 -3.26
N ALA A 192 26.62 9.16 -2.53
CA ALA A 192 27.28 7.87 -2.29
C ALA A 192 26.87 6.83 -3.35
#